data_AF-A0A1Y5RFC2-F1
#
_entry.id   AF-A0A1Y5RFC2-F1
#
_cell.length_a   1.000
_cell.length_b   1.000
_cell.length_c   1.000
_cell.angle_alpha   90.00
_cell.angle_beta   90.00
_cell.angle_gamma   90.00
#
_symmetry.space_group_name_H-M   'P 1'
#
loop_
_entity.id
_entity.type
_entity.pdbx_description
1 polymer ?
#
loop_
_entity_poly.entity_id
_entity_poly.type
_entity_poly.pdbx_seq_one_letter_code
_entity_poly.pdbx_strand_id
1 'polypeptide(L)'
;MQSRRMSYVPISAYFQWVSAGILLVVTIAAFAATIAGFLGFLPMLTLPLQFGEVIYPQAGAAIQVGAIVLLVAICSTLPSGFRVSRLENSHRDFSMCMSDVAEAYQFCHAADREGVFNLGTEYDAVKERIMYLRSHPDLRELEPEILEAAAEMSYASRELAEIYSDENVSRARGFLKHREEEIALFEDKIDRALSVSRELRRQKEAVEVEEAAMENRLHALEEEFGGLLGELGFSRTRTPGNVISMPHATAAE
;
A
#
# COMPACT_ATOMS: atom_id res chain seq x y z
N MET A 1 5.16 -25.07 9.11
CA MET A 1 6.36 -24.64 8.35
C MET A 1 5.94 -23.51 7.42
N GLN A 2 6.38 -22.29 7.69
CA GLN A 2 6.05 -21.10 6.90
C GLN A 2 6.76 -21.19 5.54
N SER A 3 6.00 -21.34 4.45
CA SER A 3 6.56 -21.26 3.11
C SER A 3 6.91 -19.80 2.81
N ARG A 4 8.22 -19.51 2.73
CA ARG A 4 8.72 -18.24 2.18
C ARG A 4 8.28 -18.18 0.71
N ARG A 5 7.22 -17.42 0.40
CA ARG A 5 6.92 -17.03 -0.99
C ARG A 5 8.09 -16.17 -1.48
N MET A 6 8.94 -16.77 -2.31
CA MET A 6 10.09 -16.12 -2.91
C MET A 6 9.56 -15.22 -4.02
N SER A 7 9.54 -13.90 -3.79
CA SER A 7 9.08 -12.91 -4.76
C SER A 7 9.99 -12.96 -5.99
N TYR A 8 9.51 -13.55 -7.09
CA TYR A 8 10.21 -13.53 -8.36
C TYR A 8 10.15 -12.11 -8.93
N VAL A 9 11.22 -11.35 -8.75
CA VAL A 9 11.38 -10.08 -9.45
C VAL A 9 11.53 -10.41 -10.94
N PRO A 10 10.67 -9.89 -11.83
CA PRO A 10 10.73 -10.22 -13.25
C PRO A 10 12.08 -9.75 -13.82
N ILE A 11 12.78 -10.65 -14.51
CA ILE A 11 14.11 -10.40 -15.12
C ILE A 11 14.10 -9.15 -16.02
N SER A 12 12.95 -8.84 -16.63
CA SER A 12 12.73 -7.64 -17.45
C SER A 12 12.87 -6.33 -16.66
N ALA A 13 12.44 -6.29 -15.39
CA ALA A 13 12.57 -5.10 -14.56
C ALA A 13 14.04 -4.79 -14.27
N TYR A 14 14.85 -5.80 -13.94
CA TYR A 14 16.29 -5.63 -13.74
C TYR A 14 16.97 -5.09 -15.00
N PHE A 15 16.62 -5.61 -16.17
CA PHE A 15 17.17 -5.13 -17.43
C PHE A 15 16.80 -3.66 -17.71
N GLN A 16 15.56 -3.27 -17.40
CA GLN A 16 15.11 -1.88 -17.53
C GLN A 16 15.85 -0.92 -16.59
N TRP A 17 16.07 -1.31 -15.33
CA TRP A 17 16.85 -0.52 -14.36
C TRP A 17 18.31 -0.36 -14.77
N VAL A 18 18.95 -1.43 -15.24
CA VAL A 18 20.33 -1.40 -15.73
C VAL A 18 20.44 -0.51 -16.98
N SER A 19 19.52 -0.67 -17.94
CA SER A 19 19.48 0.16 -19.15
C SER A 19 19.30 1.64 -18.84
N ALA A 20 18.36 1.99 -17.95
CA ALA A 20 18.14 3.37 -17.50
C ALA A 20 19.37 3.95 -16.78
N GLY A 21 20.05 3.15 -15.96
CA GLY A 21 21.28 3.55 -15.29
C GLY A 21 22.41 3.85 -16.28
N ILE A 22 22.60 2.99 -17.28
CA ILE A 22 23.60 3.20 -18.34
C ILE A 22 23.29 4.48 -19.12
N LEU A 23 22.02 4.69 -19.52
CA LEU A 23 21.59 5.88 -20.26
C LEU A 23 21.83 7.17 -19.46
N LEU A 24 21.56 7.15 -18.16
CA LEU A 24 21.78 8.29 -17.28
C LEU A 24 23.27 8.62 -17.14
N VAL A 25 24.12 7.61 -16.96
CA VAL A 25 25.58 7.78 -16.88
C VAL A 25 26.13 8.35 -18.20
N VAL A 26 25.70 7.80 -19.34
CA VAL A 26 26.11 8.30 -20.67
C VAL A 26 25.67 9.75 -20.88
N THR A 27 24.45 10.10 -20.46
CA THR A 27 23.92 11.46 -20.60
C THR A 27 24.70 12.46 -19.76
N ILE A 28 25.02 12.11 -18.51
CA ILE A 28 25.85 12.94 -17.63
C ILE A 28 27.27 13.09 -18.20
N ALA A 29 27.87 12.01 -18.68
CA ALA A 29 29.22 12.04 -19.26
C ALA A 29 29.26 12.91 -20.53
N ALA A 30 28.27 12.78 -21.43
CA ALA A 30 28.18 13.58 -22.65
C ALA A 30 27.95 15.07 -22.34
N PHE A 31 27.10 15.37 -21.35
CA PHE A 31 26.85 16.72 -20.89
C PHE A 31 28.11 17.36 -20.30
N ALA A 32 28.81 16.64 -19.41
CA ALA A 32 30.06 17.10 -18.81
C ALA A 32 31.16 17.31 -19.86
N ALA A 33 31.31 16.39 -20.82
CA ALA A 33 32.26 16.53 -21.92
C ALA A 33 31.98 17.76 -22.80
N THR A 34 30.71 18.12 -22.98
CA THR A 34 30.32 19.30 -23.77
C THR A 34 30.56 20.60 -23.02
N ILE A 35 30.31 20.63 -21.71
CA ILE A 35 30.69 21.77 -20.85
C ILE A 35 32.21 21.94 -20.82
N ALA A 36 32.95 20.85 -20.64
CA ALA A 36 34.41 20.87 -20.66
C ALA A 36 34.96 21.34 -22.02
N GLY A 37 34.29 20.97 -23.11
CA GLY A 37 34.60 21.47 -24.46
C GLY A 37 34.34 22.97 -24.62
N PHE A 38 33.25 23.48 -24.02
CA PHE A 38 32.95 24.92 -24.01
C PHE A 38 33.96 25.73 -23.19
N LEU A 39 34.44 25.17 -22.09
CA LEU A 39 35.48 25.77 -21.23
C LEU A 39 36.90 25.60 -21.81
N GLY A 40 37.07 24.90 -22.93
CA GLY A 40 38.36 24.71 -23.60
C GLY A 40 39.24 23.60 -22.99
N PHE A 41 38.72 22.78 -22.07
CA PHE A 41 39.44 21.65 -21.49
C PHE A 41 39.46 20.42 -22.40
N LEU A 42 38.49 20.27 -23.31
CA LEU A 42 38.44 19.21 -24.32
C LEU A 42 38.18 19.80 -25.72
N PRO A 43 38.65 19.15 -26.80
CA PRO A 43 38.24 19.53 -28.15
C PRO A 43 36.74 19.24 -28.36
N MET A 44 36.02 20.19 -28.95
CA MET A 44 34.64 19.96 -29.38
C MET A 44 34.57 19.01 -30.58
N LEU A 45 33.40 18.41 -30.79
CA LEU A 45 33.16 17.57 -31.96
C LEU A 45 33.31 18.39 -33.25
N THR A 46 34.32 18.06 -34.05
CA THR A 46 34.54 18.68 -35.37
C THR A 46 33.97 17.79 -36.46
N LEU A 47 32.83 18.19 -37.01
CA LEU A 47 32.18 17.51 -38.14
C LEU A 47 31.85 18.58 -39.19
N PRO A 48 32.68 18.76 -40.22
CA PRO A 48 32.39 19.70 -41.28
C PRO A 48 31.21 19.18 -42.10
N LEU A 49 30.09 19.90 -42.05
CA LEU A 49 28.89 19.56 -42.80
C LEU A 49 28.84 20.42 -44.06
N GLN A 50 28.68 19.80 -45.22
CA GLN A 50 28.53 20.51 -46.48
C GLN A 50 27.08 20.41 -46.95
N PHE A 51 26.49 21.55 -47.32
CA PHE A 51 25.17 21.60 -47.94
C PHE A 51 25.27 22.36 -49.26
N GLY A 52 25.23 21.62 -50.37
CA GLY A 52 25.57 22.16 -51.69
C GLY A 52 27.03 22.61 -51.74
N GLU A 53 27.29 23.89 -52.06
CA GLU A 53 28.65 24.45 -52.10
C GLU A 53 29.07 25.14 -50.80
N VAL A 54 28.18 25.24 -49.80
CA VAL A 54 28.49 25.90 -48.51
C VAL A 54 28.96 24.88 -47.49
N ILE A 55 30.13 25.13 -46.89
CA ILE A 55 30.69 24.32 -45.80
C ILE A 55 30.40 25.02 -44.47
N TYR A 56 29.79 24.28 -43.54
CA TYR A 56 29.51 24.72 -42.17
C TYR A 56 30.54 24.11 -41.21
N PRO A 57 31.62 24.83 -40.85
CA PRO A 57 32.65 24.32 -39.94
C PRO A 57 32.15 24.12 -38.50
N GLN A 58 31.05 24.80 -38.13
CA GLN A 58 30.48 24.78 -36.77
C GLN A 58 29.42 23.66 -36.58
N ALA A 59 29.13 22.89 -37.63
CA ALA A 59 28.04 21.91 -37.62
C ALA A 59 28.24 20.81 -36.57
N GLY A 60 29.48 20.41 -36.29
CA GLY A 60 29.79 19.42 -35.26
C GLY A 60 29.36 19.85 -33.85
N ALA A 61 29.55 21.13 -33.49
CA ALA A 61 29.10 21.66 -32.20
C ALA A 61 27.56 21.69 -32.11
N ALA A 62 26.88 22.07 -33.20
CA ALA A 62 25.42 22.07 -33.27
C ALA A 62 24.84 20.66 -33.11
N ILE A 63 25.45 19.65 -33.76
CA ILE A 63 25.07 18.24 -33.63
C ILE A 63 25.30 17.74 -32.19
N GLN A 64 26.42 18.09 -31.58
CA GLN A 64 26.76 17.70 -30.20
C GLN A 64 25.73 18.25 -29.20
N VAL A 65 25.36 19.53 -29.32
CA VAL A 65 24.31 20.15 -28.49
C VAL A 65 22.94 19.49 -28.76
N GLY A 66 22.59 19.26 -30.01
CA GLY A 66 21.35 18.58 -30.38
C GLY A 66 21.24 17.17 -29.80
N ALA A 67 22.34 16.40 -29.80
CA ALA A 67 22.40 15.06 -29.22
C ALA A 67 22.17 15.08 -27.71
N ILE A 68 22.71 16.08 -27.00
CA ILE A 68 22.47 16.24 -25.56
C ILE A 68 21.02 16.58 -25.26
N VAL A 69 20.43 17.52 -25.99
CA VAL A 69 19.02 17.89 -25.81
C VAL A 69 18.14 16.65 -26.01
N LEU A 70 18.44 15.82 -27.00
CA LEU A 70 17.75 14.55 -27.24
C LEU A 70 17.95 13.55 -26.09
N LEU A 71 19.17 13.38 -25.57
CA LEU A 71 19.45 12.50 -24.43
C LEU A 71 18.72 12.94 -23.15
N VAL A 72 18.69 14.25 -22.88
CA VAL A 72 17.95 14.82 -21.74
C VAL A 72 16.45 14.63 -21.90
N ALA A 73 15.91 14.81 -23.11
CA ALA A 73 14.50 14.54 -23.40
C ALA A 73 14.14 13.06 -23.24
N ILE A 74 15.02 12.13 -23.61
CA ILE A 74 14.80 10.70 -23.34
C ILE A 74 14.83 10.43 -21.82
N CYS A 75 15.80 10.98 -21.10
CA CYS A 75 15.92 10.78 -19.66
C CYS A 75 14.71 11.31 -18.87
N SER A 76 14.08 12.40 -19.32
CA SER A 76 12.89 12.95 -18.65
C SER A 76 11.66 12.04 -18.73
N THR A 77 11.62 11.10 -19.67
CA THR A 77 10.51 10.13 -19.81
C THR A 77 10.66 8.89 -18.89
N LEU A 78 11.88 8.60 -18.41
CA LEU A 78 12.17 7.41 -17.60
C LEU A 78 11.34 7.31 -16.30
N PRO A 79 11.16 8.38 -15.49
CA PRO A 79 10.37 8.31 -14.27
C PRO A 79 8.91 7.89 -14.49
N SER A 80 8.32 8.29 -15.63
CA SER A 80 6.96 7.91 -16.01
C SER A 80 6.85 6.40 -16.27
N GLY A 81 7.81 5.84 -17.01
CA GLY A 81 7.85 4.40 -17.30
C GLY A 81 8.00 3.55 -16.04
N PHE A 82 8.80 3.99 -15.06
CA PHE A 82 8.91 3.30 -13.76
C PHE A 82 7.61 3.36 -12.96
N ARG A 83 6.89 4.48 -13.01
CA ARG A 83 5.60 4.64 -12.32
C ARG A 83 4.54 3.69 -12.88
N VAL A 84 4.46 3.57 -14.21
CA VAL A 84 3.51 2.66 -14.88
C VAL A 84 3.84 1.20 -14.59
N SER A 85 5.11 0.79 -14.72
CA SER A 85 5.52 -0.59 -14.43
C SER A 85 5.27 -0.99 -12.96
N ARG A 86 5.43 -0.04 -12.01
CA ARG A 86 5.07 -0.28 -10.61
C ARG A 86 3.57 -0.45 -10.42
N LEU A 87 2.76 0.33 -11.13
CA LEU A 87 1.30 0.25 -11.07
C LEU A 87 0.79 -1.08 -11.65
N GLU A 88 1.33 -1.52 -12.79
CA GLU A 88 0.98 -2.80 -13.41
C GLU A 88 1.32 -3.99 -12.51
N ASN A 89 2.50 -3.98 -11.88
CA ASN A 89 2.88 -5.02 -10.93
C ASN A 89 1.98 -5.02 -9.68
N SER A 90 1.63 -3.84 -9.16
CA SER A 90 0.68 -3.73 -8.04
C SER A 90 -0.71 -4.23 -8.42
N HIS A 91 -1.18 -3.99 -9.64
CA HIS A 91 -2.52 -4.38 -10.10
C HIS A 91 -2.62 -5.89 -10.37
N ARG A 92 -1.52 -6.53 -10.78
CA ARG A 92 -1.43 -7.98 -10.96
C ARG A 92 -1.41 -8.76 -9.64
N ASP A 93 -0.97 -8.13 -8.56
CA ASP A 93 -0.94 -8.73 -7.22
C ASP A 93 -2.34 -8.83 -6.56
N PHE A 94 -3.32 -8.07 -7.06
CA PHE A 94 -4.69 -8.06 -6.55
C PHE A 94 -5.65 -9.06 -7.23
N SER A 95 -5.25 -9.73 -8.31
CA SER A 95 -6.06 -10.82 -8.85
C SER A 95 -5.83 -12.08 -8.03
N MET A 96 -6.79 -12.43 -7.17
CA MET A 96 -6.86 -13.71 -6.46
C MET A 96 -6.47 -14.84 -7.41
N CYS A 97 -5.33 -15.48 -7.19
CA CYS A 97 -4.84 -16.49 -8.11
C CYS A 97 -5.68 -17.77 -7.91
N MET A 98 -5.97 -18.49 -9.00
CA MET A 98 -6.70 -19.78 -8.91
C MET A 98 -6.01 -20.77 -7.95
N SER A 99 -4.69 -20.63 -7.76
CA SER A 99 -3.93 -21.38 -6.76
C SER A 99 -4.29 -21.05 -5.31
N ASP A 100 -4.53 -19.78 -4.99
CA ASP A 100 -4.93 -19.36 -3.63
C ASP A 100 -6.37 -19.84 -3.33
N VAL A 101 -7.24 -19.83 -4.36
CA VAL A 101 -8.59 -20.42 -4.28
C VAL A 101 -8.52 -21.93 -4.09
N ALA A 102 -7.64 -22.62 -4.82
CA ALA A 102 -7.46 -24.07 -4.69
C ALA A 102 -6.88 -24.45 -3.32
N GLU A 103 -5.96 -23.66 -2.78
CA GLU A 103 -5.39 -23.85 -1.44
C GLU A 103 -6.45 -23.64 -0.35
N ALA A 104 -7.23 -22.55 -0.44
CA ALA A 104 -8.35 -22.32 0.48
C ALA A 104 -9.42 -23.41 0.39
N TYR A 105 -9.76 -23.87 -0.83
CA TYR A 105 -10.68 -24.99 -1.04
C TYR A 105 -10.15 -26.28 -0.42
N GLN A 106 -8.86 -26.59 -0.60
CA GLN A 106 -8.22 -27.76 0.02
C GLN A 106 -8.24 -27.70 1.56
N PHE A 107 -7.99 -26.53 2.17
CA PHE A 107 -8.08 -26.38 3.62
C PHE A 107 -9.50 -26.61 4.13
N CYS A 108 -10.51 -26.03 3.48
CA CYS A 108 -11.91 -26.27 3.83
C CYS A 108 -12.30 -27.75 3.64
N HIS A 109 -11.85 -28.39 2.56
CA HIS A 109 -12.16 -29.79 2.27
C HIS A 109 -11.41 -30.77 3.18
N ALA A 110 -10.22 -30.41 3.65
CA ALA A 110 -9.48 -31.17 4.65
C ALA A 110 -10.19 -31.11 6.01
N ALA A 111 -10.66 -29.94 6.42
CA ALA A 111 -11.43 -29.76 7.66
C ALA A 111 -12.80 -30.48 7.61
N ASP A 112 -13.47 -30.46 6.46
CA ASP A 112 -14.77 -31.15 6.27
C ASP A 112 -14.60 -32.68 6.33
N ARG A 113 -13.47 -33.19 5.81
CA ARG A 113 -13.10 -34.61 5.91
C ARG A 113 -12.67 -35.03 7.32
N GLU A 114 -12.18 -34.10 8.14
CA GLU A 114 -11.89 -34.31 9.56
C GLU A 114 -13.16 -34.67 10.34
N GLY A 115 -14.32 -34.09 9.98
CA GLY A 115 -15.63 -34.46 10.52
C GLY A 115 -16.04 -35.91 10.23
N VAL A 116 -15.64 -36.49 9.10
CA VAL A 116 -15.88 -37.90 8.75
C VAL A 116 -15.01 -38.85 9.60
N PHE A 117 -13.84 -38.39 10.07
CA PHE A 117 -12.99 -39.15 10.99
C PHE A 117 -13.41 -39.03 12.47
N ASN A 118 -14.12 -37.95 12.84
CA ASN A 118 -14.71 -37.83 14.18
C ASN A 118 -15.75 -38.93 14.46
N LEU A 119 -16.55 -39.32 13.45
CA LEU A 119 -17.52 -40.42 13.56
C LEU A 119 -16.86 -41.77 13.92
N GLY A 120 -15.65 -42.03 13.40
CA GLY A 120 -14.88 -43.22 13.75
C GLY A 120 -14.32 -43.17 15.16
N THR A 121 -13.90 -41.98 15.60
CA THR A 121 -13.36 -41.74 16.95
C THR A 121 -14.45 -41.85 18.02
N GLU A 122 -15.65 -41.32 17.74
CA GLU A 122 -16.85 -41.48 18.58
C GLU A 122 -17.22 -42.95 18.75
N TYR A 123 -17.25 -43.71 17.64
CA TYR A 123 -17.55 -45.14 17.65
C TYR A 123 -16.52 -45.94 18.47
N ASP A 124 -15.22 -45.68 18.29
CA ASP A 124 -14.17 -46.34 19.05
C ASP A 124 -14.23 -45.99 20.55
N ALA A 125 -14.55 -44.74 20.88
CA ALA A 125 -14.73 -44.30 22.27
C ALA A 125 -15.94 -44.95 22.96
N VAL A 126 -17.05 -45.14 22.25
CA VAL A 126 -18.22 -45.89 22.76
C VAL A 126 -17.88 -47.37 22.93
N LYS A 127 -17.18 -47.96 21.96
CA LYS A 127 -16.76 -49.37 21.99
C LYS A 127 -15.77 -49.67 23.13
N GLU A 128 -14.80 -48.80 23.38
CA GLU A 128 -13.90 -48.90 24.52
C GLU A 128 -14.69 -48.89 25.84
N ARG A 129 -15.72 -48.02 25.93
CA ARG A 129 -16.64 -47.96 27.08
C ARG A 129 -17.43 -49.25 27.27
N ILE A 130 -17.98 -49.83 26.20
CA ILE A 130 -18.70 -51.11 26.24
C ILE A 130 -17.77 -52.23 26.74
N MET A 131 -16.53 -52.28 26.24
CA MET A 131 -15.54 -53.27 26.68
C MET A 131 -15.18 -53.09 28.17
N TYR A 132 -15.05 -51.84 28.62
CA TYR A 132 -14.83 -51.52 30.03
C TYR A 132 -16.00 -52.00 30.90
N LEU A 133 -17.25 -51.66 30.53
CA LEU A 133 -18.45 -52.07 31.28
C LEU A 133 -18.61 -53.58 31.35
N ARG A 134 -18.29 -54.30 30.25
CA ARG A 134 -18.33 -55.77 30.17
C ARG A 134 -17.28 -56.45 31.05
N SER A 135 -16.17 -55.78 31.31
CA SER A 135 -15.10 -56.28 32.20
C SER A 135 -15.40 -56.08 33.69
N HIS A 136 -16.44 -55.31 34.02
CA HIS A 136 -16.80 -54.98 35.40
C HIS A 136 -17.53 -56.15 36.08
N PRO A 137 -17.12 -56.58 37.28
CA PRO A 137 -17.64 -57.79 37.93
C PRO A 137 -19.16 -57.76 38.17
N ASP A 138 -19.73 -56.59 38.43
CA ASP A 138 -21.16 -56.42 38.77
C ASP A 138 -22.07 -56.18 37.55
N LEU A 139 -21.49 -55.88 36.38
CA LEU A 139 -22.26 -55.50 35.17
C LEU A 139 -22.20 -56.57 34.07
N ARG A 140 -21.48 -57.67 34.32
CA ARG A 140 -21.19 -58.70 33.33
C ARG A 140 -22.40 -59.54 32.91
N GLU A 141 -23.43 -59.58 33.75
CA GLU A 141 -24.68 -60.31 33.51
C GLU A 141 -25.75 -59.45 32.81
N LEU A 142 -25.49 -58.16 32.60
CA LEU A 142 -26.42 -57.27 31.91
C LEU A 142 -26.50 -57.59 30.41
N GLU A 143 -27.68 -57.39 29.85
CA GLU A 143 -27.92 -57.58 28.42
C GLU A 143 -27.08 -56.60 27.58
N PRO A 144 -26.59 -57.01 26.39
CA PRO A 144 -25.75 -56.18 25.53
C PRO A 144 -26.35 -54.81 25.20
N GLU A 145 -27.67 -54.74 25.00
CA GLU A 145 -28.40 -53.50 24.68
C GLU A 145 -28.34 -52.48 25.82
N ILE A 146 -28.33 -52.93 27.07
CA ILE A 146 -28.22 -52.06 28.26
C ILE A 146 -26.80 -51.49 28.40
N LEU A 147 -25.79 -52.30 28.11
CA LEU A 147 -24.38 -51.88 28.14
C LEU A 147 -24.06 -50.86 27.04
N GLU A 148 -24.65 -51.03 25.86
CA GLU A 148 -24.54 -50.09 24.74
C GLU A 148 -25.20 -48.75 25.06
N ALA A 149 -26.44 -48.75 25.54
CA ALA A 149 -27.14 -47.53 25.96
C ALA A 149 -26.39 -46.79 27.09
N ALA A 150 -25.84 -47.53 28.07
CA ALA A 150 -25.05 -46.93 29.14
C ALA A 150 -23.73 -46.31 28.63
N ALA A 151 -23.07 -46.95 27.67
CA ALA A 151 -21.86 -46.44 27.03
C ALA A 151 -22.12 -45.17 26.22
N GLU A 152 -23.20 -45.15 25.44
CA GLU A 152 -23.63 -43.99 24.64
C GLU A 152 -24.00 -42.81 25.55
N MET A 153 -24.82 -43.04 26.57
CA MET A 153 -25.21 -42.01 27.55
C MET A 153 -24.00 -41.50 28.35
N SER A 154 -23.03 -42.37 28.66
CA SER A 154 -21.78 -41.96 29.33
C SER A 154 -20.86 -41.14 28.42
N TYR A 155 -20.85 -41.41 27.12
CA TYR A 155 -20.10 -40.62 26.14
C TYR A 155 -20.70 -39.22 26.03
N ALA A 156 -22.01 -39.14 25.78
CA ALA A 156 -22.74 -37.88 25.68
C ALA A 156 -22.63 -37.04 26.97
N SER A 157 -22.72 -37.68 28.14
CA SER A 157 -22.58 -36.97 29.42
C SER A 157 -21.18 -36.40 29.65
N ARG A 158 -20.13 -37.12 29.21
CA ARG A 158 -18.75 -36.65 29.30
C ARG A 158 -18.51 -35.46 28.38
N GLU A 159 -19.00 -35.54 27.15
CA GLU A 159 -18.88 -34.46 26.17
C GLU A 159 -19.56 -33.17 26.67
N LEU A 160 -20.78 -33.28 27.20
CA LEU A 160 -21.49 -32.16 27.81
C LEU A 160 -20.74 -31.60 29.03
N ALA A 161 -20.20 -32.47 29.89
CA ALA A 161 -19.43 -32.04 31.05
C ALA A 161 -18.13 -31.33 30.66
N GLU A 162 -17.49 -31.73 29.56
CA GLU A 162 -16.30 -31.07 29.03
C GLU A 162 -16.66 -29.68 28.48
N ILE A 163 -17.63 -29.60 27.57
CA ILE A 163 -18.08 -28.34 26.95
C ILE A 163 -18.54 -27.33 28.01
N TYR A 164 -19.37 -27.78 28.96
CA TYR A 164 -19.96 -26.93 29.99
C TYR A 164 -19.24 -27.00 31.33
N SER A 165 -17.97 -27.44 31.35
CA SER A 165 -17.18 -27.43 32.57
C SER A 165 -17.08 -26.02 33.15
N ASP A 166 -17.08 -25.92 34.48
CA ASP A 166 -16.98 -24.64 35.18
C ASP A 166 -15.74 -23.83 34.77
N GLU A 167 -14.63 -24.53 34.46
CA GLU A 167 -13.42 -23.92 33.93
C GLU A 167 -13.66 -23.28 32.55
N ASN A 168 -14.29 -24.02 31.62
CA ASN A 168 -14.59 -23.51 30.28
C ASN A 168 -15.54 -22.32 30.32
N VAL A 169 -16.59 -22.41 31.14
CA VAL A 169 -17.56 -21.33 31.34
C VAL A 169 -16.88 -20.11 31.98
N SER A 170 -16.01 -20.31 32.97
CA SER A 170 -15.24 -19.24 33.62
C SER A 170 -14.29 -18.54 32.62
N ARG A 171 -13.57 -19.31 31.78
CA ARG A 171 -12.73 -18.77 30.71
C ARG A 171 -13.53 -17.97 29.69
N ALA A 172 -14.67 -18.48 29.25
CA ALA A 172 -15.55 -17.79 28.31
C ALA A 172 -16.06 -16.46 28.91
N ARG A 173 -16.46 -16.45 30.18
CA ARG A 173 -16.85 -15.23 30.90
C ARG A 173 -15.69 -14.23 31.01
N GLY A 174 -14.48 -14.72 31.29
CA GLY A 174 -13.27 -13.89 31.32
C GLY A 174 -12.97 -13.24 29.97
N PHE A 175 -13.11 -13.99 28.88
CA PHE A 175 -12.97 -13.45 27.54
C PHE A 175 -14.00 -12.36 27.22
N LEU A 176 -15.28 -12.61 27.53
CA LEU A 176 -16.33 -11.60 27.33
C LEU A 176 -16.05 -10.31 28.12
N LYS A 177 -15.63 -10.44 29.38
CA LYS A 177 -15.24 -9.30 30.21
C LYS A 177 -14.08 -8.52 29.60
N HIS A 178 -13.05 -9.21 29.11
CA HIS A 178 -11.93 -8.56 28.42
C HIS A 178 -12.41 -7.82 27.16
N ARG A 179 -13.33 -8.42 26.39
CA ARG A 179 -13.90 -7.77 25.21
C ARG A 179 -14.72 -6.52 25.57
N GLU A 180 -15.48 -6.56 26.66
CA GLU A 180 -16.19 -5.37 27.18
C GLU A 180 -15.22 -4.25 27.56
N GLU A 181 -14.12 -4.59 28.26
CA GLU A 181 -13.07 -3.64 28.62
C GLU A 181 -12.37 -3.05 27.37
N GLU A 182 -12.08 -3.88 26.36
CA GLU A 182 -11.53 -3.43 25.07
C GLU A 182 -12.47 -2.48 24.32
N ILE A 183 -13.78 -2.77 24.31
CA ILE A 183 -14.79 -1.92 23.65
C ILE A 183 -14.83 -0.55 24.34
N ALA A 184 -14.82 -0.50 25.67
CA ALA A 184 -14.82 0.75 26.41
C ALA A 184 -13.57 1.61 26.09
N LEU A 185 -12.39 0.99 26.01
CA LEU A 185 -11.17 1.68 25.59
C LEU A 185 -11.22 2.16 24.13
N PHE A 186 -11.93 1.44 23.27
CA PHE A 186 -12.10 1.83 21.88
C PHE A 186 -13.07 3.01 21.73
N GLU A 187 -14.13 3.04 22.54
CA GLU A 187 -15.08 4.16 22.62
C GLU A 187 -14.37 5.46 23.03
N ASP A 188 -13.54 5.43 24.08
CA ASP A 188 -12.74 6.60 24.51
C ASP A 188 -11.83 7.13 23.38
N LYS A 189 -11.22 6.23 22.60
CA LYS A 189 -10.41 6.61 21.43
C LYS A 189 -11.23 7.28 20.34
N ILE A 190 -12.44 6.77 20.06
CA ILE A 190 -13.35 7.38 19.08
C ILE A 190 -13.74 8.79 19.53
N ASP A 191 -14.11 8.96 20.79
CA ASP A 191 -14.51 10.26 21.34
C ASP A 191 -13.39 11.28 21.24
N ARG A 192 -12.15 10.87 21.57
CA ARG A 192 -10.97 11.72 21.40
C ARG A 192 -10.69 12.06 19.94
N ALA A 193 -10.85 11.11 19.02
CA ALA A 193 -10.67 11.38 17.59
C ALA A 193 -11.73 12.36 17.08
N LEU A 194 -12.99 12.22 17.51
CA LEU A 194 -14.07 13.14 17.18
C LEU A 194 -13.84 14.54 17.72
N SER A 195 -13.32 14.67 18.95
CA SER A 195 -13.00 15.99 19.52
C SER A 195 -11.91 16.69 18.71
N VAL A 196 -10.84 15.97 18.35
CA VAL A 196 -9.75 16.51 17.51
C VAL A 196 -10.26 16.90 16.13
N SER A 197 -11.10 16.08 15.50
CA SER A 197 -11.69 16.40 14.19
C SER A 197 -12.52 17.68 14.22
N ARG A 198 -13.33 17.88 15.27
CA ARG A 198 -14.11 19.11 15.48
C ARG A 198 -13.21 20.33 15.70
N GLU A 199 -12.13 20.17 16.47
CA GLU A 199 -11.16 21.22 16.69
C GLU A 199 -10.45 21.63 15.40
N LEU A 200 -9.97 20.67 14.61
CA LEU A 200 -9.31 20.93 13.32
C LEU A 200 -10.25 21.64 12.35
N ARG A 201 -11.53 21.26 12.31
CA ARG A 201 -12.52 21.97 11.47
C ARG A 201 -12.66 23.44 11.89
N ARG A 202 -12.76 23.71 13.19
CA ARG A 202 -12.83 25.09 13.70
C ARG A 202 -11.55 25.88 13.38
N GLN A 203 -10.37 25.28 13.54
CA GLN A 203 -9.10 25.93 13.22
C GLN A 203 -9.01 26.25 11.72
N LYS A 204 -9.44 25.32 10.86
CA LYS A 204 -9.49 25.54 9.41
C LYS A 204 -10.39 26.72 9.05
N GLU A 205 -11.61 26.76 9.57
CA GLU A 205 -12.55 27.86 9.32
C GLU A 205 -11.99 29.21 9.80
N ALA A 206 -11.31 29.23 10.94
CA ALA A 206 -10.65 30.43 11.44
C ALA A 206 -9.52 30.92 10.52
N VAL A 207 -8.69 30.00 10.00
CA VAL A 207 -7.62 30.31 9.04
C VAL A 207 -8.21 30.85 7.74
N GLU A 208 -9.25 30.22 7.18
CA GLU A 208 -9.91 30.69 5.95
C GLU A 208 -10.42 32.14 6.09
N VAL A 209 -11.01 32.48 7.25
CA VAL A 209 -11.47 33.85 7.53
C VAL A 209 -10.29 34.83 7.65
N GLU A 210 -9.21 34.42 8.30
CA GLU A 210 -8.02 35.25 8.46
C GLU A 210 -7.30 35.50 7.13
N GLU A 211 -7.17 34.47 6.29
CA GLU A 211 -6.62 34.57 4.93
C GLU A 211 -7.43 35.54 4.07
N ALA A 212 -8.76 35.43 4.08
CA ALA A 212 -9.63 36.37 3.37
C ALA A 212 -9.47 37.82 3.89
N ALA A 213 -9.27 38.00 5.20
CA ALA A 213 -8.98 39.31 5.76
C ALA A 213 -7.61 39.86 5.32
N MET A 214 -6.58 39.01 5.24
CA MET A 214 -5.25 39.40 4.75
C MET A 214 -5.27 39.77 3.27
N GLU A 215 -5.99 39.02 2.43
CA GLU A 215 -6.15 39.32 1.01
C GLU A 215 -6.78 40.70 0.80
N ASN A 216 -7.85 40.99 1.54
CA ASN A 216 -8.49 42.32 1.52
C ASN A 216 -7.55 43.44 1.97
N ARG A 217 -6.73 43.22 3.01
CA ARG A 217 -5.73 44.20 3.46
C ARG A 217 -4.65 44.43 2.42
N LEU A 218 -4.17 43.37 1.77
CA LEU A 218 -3.19 43.48 0.69
C LEU A 218 -3.77 44.29 -0.48
N HIS A 219 -5.01 44.01 -0.88
CA HIS A 219 -5.70 44.77 -1.93
C HIS A 219 -5.82 46.26 -1.59
N ALA A 220 -6.26 46.59 -0.38
CA ALA A 220 -6.35 47.98 0.06
C ALA A 220 -4.97 48.68 0.06
N LEU A 221 -3.93 47.97 0.51
CA LEU A 221 -2.56 48.47 0.51
C LEU A 221 -2.04 48.73 -0.91
N GLU A 222 -2.32 47.82 -1.85
CA GLU A 222 -1.96 48.01 -3.26
C GLU A 222 -2.68 49.20 -3.89
N GLU A 223 -3.94 49.43 -3.54
CA GLU A 223 -4.73 50.57 -4.02
C GLU A 223 -4.18 51.89 -3.46
N GLU A 224 -3.89 51.94 -2.15
CA GLU A 224 -3.31 53.11 -1.49
C GLU A 224 -1.92 53.46 -2.06
N PHE A 225 -1.02 52.47 -2.16
CA PHE A 225 0.29 52.68 -2.78
C PHE A 225 0.19 53.06 -4.26
N GLY A 226 -0.75 52.45 -5.00
CA GLY A 226 -1.01 52.78 -6.39
C GLY A 226 -1.41 54.24 -6.57
N GLY A 227 -2.28 54.75 -5.69
CA GLY A 227 -2.65 56.16 -5.63
C GLY A 227 -1.45 57.08 -5.38
N LEU A 228 -0.67 56.81 -4.32
CA LEU A 228 0.51 57.61 -3.97
C LEU A 228 1.57 57.62 -5.08
N LEU A 229 1.85 56.47 -5.71
CA LEU A 229 2.80 56.40 -6.82
C LEU A 229 2.31 57.19 -8.04
N GLY A 230 1.00 57.14 -8.32
CA GLY A 230 0.37 57.94 -9.37
C GLY A 230 0.55 59.44 -9.16
N GLU A 231 0.36 59.94 -7.93
CA GLU A 231 0.61 61.34 -7.56
C GLU A 231 2.07 61.75 -7.77
N LEU A 232 3.01 60.83 -7.52
CA LEU A 232 4.46 61.04 -7.72
C LEU A 232 4.90 60.89 -9.19
N GLY A 233 3.98 60.63 -10.13
CA GLY A 233 4.27 60.50 -11.55
C GLY A 233 4.78 59.11 -11.98
N PHE A 234 4.73 58.12 -11.09
CA PHE A 234 5.09 56.74 -11.39
C PHE A 234 3.82 55.93 -11.72
N SER A 235 3.73 55.37 -12.93
CA SER A 235 2.64 54.48 -13.31
C SER A 235 3.04 53.01 -13.15
N ARG A 236 2.18 52.21 -12.49
CA ARG A 236 2.32 50.75 -12.42
C ARG A 236 2.09 50.20 -13.84
N THR A 237 3.17 50.00 -14.61
CA THR A 237 3.07 49.30 -15.90
C THR A 237 2.77 47.84 -15.57
N ARG A 238 1.50 47.44 -15.62
CA ARG A 238 1.09 46.04 -15.44
C ARG A 238 1.61 45.24 -16.62
N THR A 239 2.86 44.78 -16.56
CA THR A 239 3.31 43.69 -17.43
C THR A 239 2.39 42.52 -17.12
N PRO A 240 1.71 41.92 -18.12
CA PRO A 240 0.90 40.73 -17.90
C PRO A 240 1.85 39.58 -17.54
N GLY A 241 2.17 39.49 -16.25
CA GLY A 241 2.89 38.37 -15.67
C GLY A 241 2.00 37.15 -15.73
N ASN A 242 2.51 36.12 -16.39
CA ASN A 242 1.92 34.79 -16.51
C ASN A 242 1.42 34.32 -15.13
N VAL A 243 0.09 34.34 -14.93
CA VAL A 243 -0.54 33.88 -13.69
C VAL A 243 -0.40 32.36 -13.66
N ILE A 244 0.54 31.86 -12.84
CA ILE A 244 0.67 30.43 -12.57
C ILE A 244 -0.41 30.09 -11.55
N SER A 245 -1.50 29.48 -11.99
CA SER A 245 -2.52 28.90 -11.11
C SER A 245 -1.85 27.85 -10.23
N MET A 246 -1.81 28.08 -8.91
CA MET A 246 -1.42 27.06 -7.96
C MET A 246 -2.48 25.95 -8.01
N PRO A 247 -2.10 24.67 -8.19
CA PRO A 247 -3.07 23.59 -8.15
C PRO A 247 -3.71 23.56 -6.76
N HIS A 248 -5.04 23.69 -6.70
CA HIS A 248 -5.78 23.34 -5.50
C HIS A 248 -5.45 21.89 -5.16
N ALA A 249 -4.92 21.67 -3.96
CA ALA A 249 -4.77 20.33 -3.44
C ALA A 249 -6.16 19.71 -3.33
N THR A 250 -6.51 18.87 -4.30
CA THR A 250 -7.67 17.99 -4.21
C THR A 250 -7.49 17.16 -2.94
N ALA A 251 -8.35 17.41 -1.96
CA ALA A 251 -8.53 16.51 -0.83
C ALA A 251 -8.87 15.12 -1.40
N ALA A 252 -8.01 14.16 -1.13
CA ALA A 252 -8.24 12.77 -1.49
C ALA A 252 -9.51 12.27 -0.78
N GLU A 253 -10.47 11.80 -1.56
CA GLU A 253 -11.41 10.74 -1.18
C GLU A 253 -10.69 9.38 -1.17
#